data_AF-A0A7V8AE91-F1
#
_entry.id   AF-A0A7V8AE91-F1
#
_cell.length_a   1.000
_cell.length_b   1.000
_cell.length_c   1.000
_cell.angle_alpha   90.00
_cell.angle_beta   90.00
_cell.angle_gamma   90.00
#
_symmetry.space_group_name_H-M   'P 1'
#
loop_
_entity.id
_entity.type
_entity.pdbx_description
1 polymer ?
#
loop_
_entity_poly.entity_id
_entity_poly.type
_entity_poly.pdbx_seq_one_letter_code
_entity_poly.pdbx_strand_id
1 'polypeptide(L)'
;MNINASFFAKIISIILFAAPAHAQQPGFSALEGMTAADLSIAVPADQLPESKKFGVTYRLNGVLTVDGEKILFNTADGRVFTLDMSLRKARGFDGQTVNVRAKAIAADDMGTLNVDEIELYDPAAHDIQLPPRQDKRRVARLVADGKSGMEVENVRWLYDAEPAEDKFDWATAKIRPELVKKVYFIKKPFPPEWLAAHSLFVFTFEDGGLTDANGSQASGLALTIEAFLREGEVYDLKTGLKDRFGIVWLLTTWEDYAARTALIDKARLIPYEVKFSRAQTAEMLREALRLSSVNRDGEFYHTVTNNCTNNLLILMNRVLPEKQRIRMWTIPYLVYNVRATMPVVVPGYLQGKGLLGPELGTIDTSNYKLPLD
;
A
#
# COMPACT_ATOMS: atom_id res chain seq x y z
N MET A 1 -16.74 69.38 -16.43
CA MET A 1 -17.03 69.36 -17.88
C MET A 1 -16.63 67.99 -18.40
N ASN A 2 -17.62 67.28 -18.92
CA ASN A 2 -17.62 66.07 -19.74
C ASN A 2 -17.21 64.69 -19.17
N ILE A 3 -18.21 63.81 -19.33
CA ILE A 3 -18.38 62.39 -19.04
C ILE A 3 -18.04 61.59 -20.31
N ASN A 4 -17.58 60.34 -20.17
CA ASN A 4 -17.98 59.14 -20.94
C ASN A 4 -17.14 57.93 -20.46
N ALA A 5 -17.68 56.91 -19.79
CA ALA A 5 -18.64 55.88 -20.22
C ALA A 5 -18.05 54.85 -21.23
N SER A 6 -17.59 53.71 -20.68
CA SER A 6 -18.12 52.36 -20.90
C SER A 6 -18.20 51.75 -22.32
N PHE A 7 -17.69 50.50 -22.40
CA PHE A 7 -18.13 49.35 -23.23
C PHE A 7 -17.67 49.24 -24.70
N PHE A 8 -16.84 48.25 -25.06
CA PHE A 8 -17.24 46.92 -25.58
C PHE A 8 -16.02 46.08 -26.04
N ALA A 9 -16.00 44.79 -25.62
CA ALA A 9 -15.53 43.58 -26.34
C ALA A 9 -14.08 43.44 -26.86
N LYS A 10 -13.47 42.25 -26.97
CA LYS A 10 -13.67 40.85 -26.50
C LYS A 10 -12.49 40.06 -27.11
N ILE A 11 -12.15 38.94 -26.47
CA ILE A 11 -11.39 37.79 -27.00
C ILE A 11 -9.87 38.02 -27.15
N ILE A 12 -9.11 37.57 -26.15
CA ILE A 12 -7.80 36.95 -26.41
C ILE A 12 -7.94 35.48 -26.00
N SER A 13 -7.77 34.62 -26.99
CA SER A 13 -7.90 33.18 -26.92
C SER A 13 -6.99 32.57 -25.87
N ILE A 14 -7.58 31.65 -25.13
CA ILE A 14 -6.94 30.56 -24.42
C ILE A 14 -6.02 29.82 -25.39
N ILE A 15 -4.73 29.81 -25.11
CA ILE A 15 -3.84 28.73 -25.52
C ILE A 15 -3.23 28.19 -24.23
N LEU A 16 -4.02 27.36 -23.56
CA LEU A 16 -3.52 26.35 -22.63
C LEU A 16 -2.80 25.30 -23.50
N PHE A 17 -1.50 25.49 -23.72
CA PHE A 17 -0.66 24.33 -24.03
C PHE A 17 -0.54 23.53 -22.73
N ALA A 18 -1.39 22.52 -22.61
CA ALA A 18 -1.12 21.39 -21.75
C ALA A 18 0.23 20.81 -22.21
N ALA A 19 1.28 21.10 -21.44
CA ALA A 19 2.52 20.35 -21.56
C ALA A 19 2.19 18.89 -21.25
N PRO A 20 2.67 17.91 -22.04
CA PRO A 20 2.50 16.52 -21.68
C PRO A 20 3.15 16.31 -20.32
N ALA A 21 2.39 15.70 -19.40
CA ALA A 21 2.89 15.25 -18.12
C ALA A 21 4.00 14.22 -18.38
N HIS A 22 5.25 14.70 -18.53
CA HIS A 22 6.40 13.82 -18.44
C HIS A 22 6.33 13.15 -17.08
N ALA A 23 6.44 11.82 -17.06
CA ALA A 23 6.76 11.06 -15.87
C ALA A 23 7.80 11.80 -15.01
N GLN A 24 7.33 12.53 -14.01
CA GLN A 24 8.20 13.24 -13.08
C GLN A 24 8.89 12.15 -12.27
N GLN A 25 10.17 11.92 -12.58
CA GLN A 25 11.11 11.21 -11.72
C GLN A 25 10.88 11.74 -10.29
N PRO A 26 10.64 10.87 -9.29
CA PRO A 26 10.41 11.36 -7.94
C PRO A 26 11.63 12.18 -7.51
N GLY A 27 11.40 13.33 -6.89
CA GLY A 27 12.46 14.25 -6.48
C GLY A 27 13.32 13.64 -5.37
N PHE A 28 14.35 12.90 -5.73
CA PHE A 28 15.24 12.21 -4.78
C PHE A 28 16.51 13.00 -4.43
N SER A 29 16.70 14.20 -4.96
CA SER A 29 17.83 15.08 -4.64
C SER A 29 17.96 15.35 -3.13
N ALA A 30 16.83 15.33 -2.42
CA ALA A 30 16.79 15.45 -0.96
C ALA A 30 17.47 14.28 -0.22
N LEU A 31 17.73 13.15 -0.89
CA LEU A 31 18.35 11.95 -0.33
C LEU A 31 19.82 11.80 -0.72
N GLU A 32 20.33 12.59 -1.67
CA GLU A 32 21.73 12.51 -2.12
C GLU A 32 22.74 12.83 -1.00
N GLY A 33 22.30 13.50 0.06
CA GLY A 33 23.07 13.76 1.28
C GLY A 33 22.72 12.88 2.48
N MET A 34 21.78 11.94 2.37
CA MET A 34 21.41 11.04 3.47
C MET A 34 22.25 9.76 3.41
N THR A 35 23.04 9.53 4.44
CA THR A 35 23.78 8.29 4.65
C THR A 35 22.87 7.19 5.19
N ALA A 36 23.33 5.93 5.13
CA ALA A 36 22.68 4.85 5.87
C ALA A 36 22.57 5.16 7.38
N ALA A 37 23.47 5.99 7.91
CA ALA A 37 23.44 6.47 9.30
C ALA A 37 22.31 7.50 9.54
N ASP A 38 21.99 8.34 8.55
CA ASP A 38 20.93 9.35 8.64
C ASP A 38 19.53 8.71 8.56
N LEU A 39 19.39 7.58 7.88
CA LEU A 39 18.18 6.75 7.91
C LEU A 39 18.16 5.78 9.09
N SER A 40 19.34 5.49 9.65
CA SER A 40 19.49 4.84 10.94
C SER A 40 19.60 5.82 12.10
N ILE A 41 19.09 7.06 11.96
CA ILE A 41 18.66 7.84 13.13
C ILE A 41 17.41 7.13 13.66
N ALA A 42 17.66 5.94 14.21
CA ALA A 42 17.00 5.49 15.39
C ALA A 42 17.05 6.67 16.35
N VAL A 43 15.87 7.13 16.75
CA VAL A 43 15.75 7.85 18.01
C VAL A 43 16.66 7.15 19.02
N PRO A 44 17.62 7.86 19.64
CA PRO A 44 18.53 7.28 20.61
C PRO A 44 17.73 6.39 21.58
N ALA A 45 18.22 5.18 21.87
CA ALA A 45 17.43 4.19 22.61
C ALA A 45 16.97 4.69 24.00
N ASP A 46 17.67 5.69 24.53
CA ASP A 46 17.44 6.42 25.77
C ASP A 46 16.45 7.60 25.66
N GLN A 47 16.05 7.97 24.43
CA GLN A 47 15.00 8.97 24.15
C GLN A 47 13.71 8.34 23.60
N LEU A 48 13.66 7.00 23.50
CA LEU A 48 12.48 6.29 23.03
C LEU A 48 11.39 6.30 24.12
N PRO A 49 10.16 6.80 23.83
CA PRO A 49 9.06 6.73 24.78
C PRO A 49 8.76 5.28 25.14
N GLU A 50 8.46 5.04 26.42
CA GLU A 50 8.12 3.72 26.97
C GLU A 50 7.08 2.99 26.08
N SER A 51 7.49 1.86 25.52
CA SER A 51 6.73 0.89 24.72
C SER A 51 5.57 1.43 23.86
N LYS A 52 5.77 1.62 22.55
CA LYS A 52 4.64 1.83 21.62
C LYS A 52 4.51 0.66 20.64
N LYS A 53 3.55 -0.22 20.94
CA LYS A 53 3.12 -1.45 20.23
C LYS A 53 2.54 -1.23 18.83
N PHE A 54 2.77 -0.10 18.18
CA PHE A 54 1.92 0.34 17.07
C PHE A 54 2.72 0.82 15.85
N GLY A 55 2.54 0.14 14.71
CA GLY A 55 3.26 0.39 13.45
C GLY A 55 2.46 1.15 12.39
N VAL A 56 1.15 1.23 12.54
CA VAL A 56 0.23 1.78 11.52
C VAL A 56 -0.53 2.97 12.08
N THR A 57 -0.42 4.13 11.44
CA THR A 57 -1.14 5.34 11.86
C THR A 57 -2.48 5.48 11.15
N TYR A 58 -3.49 5.91 11.90
CA TYR A 58 -4.81 6.27 11.44
C TYR A 58 -5.16 7.72 11.80
N ARG A 59 -5.88 8.41 10.90
CA ARG A 59 -6.72 9.57 11.24
C ARG A 59 -8.14 9.28 10.79
N LEU A 60 -9.07 9.27 11.73
CA LEU A 60 -10.46 8.84 11.50
C LEU A 60 -11.44 9.84 12.10
N ASN A 61 -12.59 9.98 11.46
CA ASN A 61 -13.75 10.69 12.00
C ASN A 61 -14.83 9.68 12.37
N GLY A 62 -15.51 9.89 13.49
CA GLY A 62 -16.52 8.97 13.96
C GLY A 62 -17.13 9.38 15.29
N VAL A 63 -18.04 8.54 15.80
CA VAL A 63 -18.69 8.74 17.09
C VAL A 63 -18.03 7.85 18.13
N LEU A 64 -17.64 8.45 19.25
CA LEU A 64 -17.11 7.73 20.40
C LEU A 64 -18.27 7.34 21.33
N THR A 65 -18.25 6.10 21.83
CA THR A 65 -19.21 5.60 22.81
C THR A 65 -18.48 4.88 23.93
N VAL A 66 -18.86 5.16 25.18
CA VAL A 66 -18.36 4.47 26.37
C VAL A 66 -19.41 3.48 26.86
N ASP A 67 -19.11 2.19 26.76
CA ASP A 67 -19.96 1.10 27.24
C ASP A 67 -19.25 0.32 28.36
N GLY A 68 -19.59 0.65 29.60
CA GLY A 68 -18.91 0.13 30.79
C GLY A 68 -17.43 0.50 30.82
N GLU A 69 -16.56 -0.49 30.63
CA GLU A 69 -15.10 -0.32 30.53
C GLU A 69 -14.60 -0.24 29.08
N LYS A 70 -15.46 -0.48 28.08
CA LYS A 70 -15.09 -0.44 26.67
C LYS A 70 -15.27 0.95 26.10
N ILE A 71 -14.32 1.38 25.29
CA ILE A 71 -14.38 2.62 24.53
C ILE A 71 -14.48 2.21 23.07
N LEU A 72 -15.64 2.44 22.46
CA LEU A 72 -15.95 2.07 21.10
C LEU A 72 -15.92 3.32 20.21
N PHE A 73 -15.46 3.14 18.97
CA PHE A 73 -15.41 4.21 17.98
C PHE A 73 -16.00 3.72 16.67
N ASN A 74 -17.07 4.39 16.23
CA ASN A 74 -17.86 4.02 15.07
C ASN A 74 -17.63 5.05 13.97
N THR A 75 -17.11 4.61 12.83
CA THR A 75 -16.88 5.48 11.67
C THR A 75 -18.11 5.52 10.77
N ALA A 76 -18.20 6.56 9.92
CA ALA A 76 -19.34 6.73 9.02
C ALA A 76 -19.48 5.62 7.97
N ASP A 77 -18.39 4.91 7.65
CA ASP A 77 -18.37 3.76 6.75
C ASP A 77 -18.72 2.43 7.43
N GLY A 78 -19.10 2.47 8.71
CA GLY A 78 -19.58 1.32 9.47
C GLY A 78 -18.50 0.50 10.18
N ARG A 79 -17.21 0.86 10.07
CA ARG A 79 -16.16 0.20 10.87
C ARG A 79 -16.29 0.58 12.35
N VAL A 80 -16.05 -0.41 13.22
CA VAL A 80 -16.06 -0.28 14.67
C VAL A 80 -14.70 -0.65 15.23
N PHE A 81 -14.14 0.22 16.06
CA PHE A 81 -12.84 0.05 16.69
C PHE A 81 -12.97 0.09 18.22
N THR A 82 -12.14 -0.68 18.91
CA THR A 82 -11.89 -0.46 20.35
C THR A 82 -10.79 0.58 20.50
N LEU A 83 -10.97 1.58 21.35
CA LEU A 83 -9.93 2.59 21.62
C LEU A 83 -9.18 2.27 22.91
N ASP A 84 -7.86 2.17 22.81
CA ASP A 84 -6.94 2.12 23.94
C ASP A 84 -6.60 3.56 24.36
N MET A 85 -7.32 4.06 25.36
CA MET A 85 -7.13 5.37 25.98
C MET A 85 -7.74 5.41 27.39
N SER A 86 -7.50 6.49 28.15
CA SER A 86 -8.05 6.59 29.50
C SER A 86 -9.57 6.75 29.50
N LEU A 87 -10.27 5.94 30.30
CA LEU A 87 -11.72 5.99 30.45
C LEU A 87 -12.21 7.37 30.89
N ARG A 88 -11.46 8.05 31.77
CA ARG A 88 -11.76 9.41 32.22
C ARG A 88 -11.76 10.40 31.05
N LYS A 89 -10.79 10.32 30.13
CA LYS A 89 -10.73 11.20 28.95
C LYS A 89 -11.83 10.85 27.97
N ALA A 90 -12.07 9.55 27.73
CA ALA A 90 -13.12 9.08 26.82
C ALA A 90 -14.52 9.54 27.22
N ARG A 91 -14.86 9.53 28.52
CA ARG A 91 -16.16 10.04 29.02
C ARG A 91 -16.43 11.51 28.69
N GLY A 92 -15.39 12.31 28.45
CA GLY A 92 -15.56 13.70 27.98
C GLY A 92 -16.03 13.83 26.53
N PHE A 93 -15.95 12.75 25.77
CA PHE A 93 -16.34 12.66 24.35
C PHE A 93 -17.46 11.64 24.10
N ASP A 94 -18.08 11.11 25.16
CA ASP A 94 -19.10 10.07 25.03
C ASP A 94 -20.33 10.59 24.27
N GLY A 95 -20.73 9.86 23.23
CA GLY A 95 -21.79 10.26 22.30
C GLY A 95 -21.42 11.39 21.34
N GLN A 96 -20.18 11.89 21.37
CA GLN A 96 -19.73 12.99 20.52
C GLN A 96 -19.10 12.49 19.22
N THR A 97 -19.20 13.33 18.19
CA THR A 97 -18.43 13.15 16.95
C THR A 97 -17.03 13.71 17.17
N VAL A 98 -16.01 12.91 16.87
CA VAL A 98 -14.60 13.24 17.13
C VAL A 98 -13.72 12.89 15.94
N ASN A 99 -12.62 13.61 15.80
CA ASN A 99 -11.46 13.21 15.02
C ASN A 99 -10.49 12.51 15.96
N VAL A 100 -10.01 11.34 15.57
CA VAL A 100 -8.98 10.60 16.31
C VAL A 100 -7.75 10.41 15.45
N ARG A 101 -6.58 10.74 16.00
CA ARG A 101 -5.30 10.24 15.52
C ARG A 101 -4.91 9.08 16.43
N ALA A 102 -4.83 7.89 15.85
CA ALA A 102 -4.57 6.68 16.61
C ALA A 102 -3.62 5.76 15.86
N LYS A 103 -3.15 4.71 16.52
CA LYS A 103 -2.27 3.72 15.91
C LYS A 103 -2.75 2.30 16.15
N ALA A 104 -2.68 1.48 15.11
CA ALA A 104 -2.91 0.04 15.14
C ALA A 104 -1.58 -0.72 15.27
N ILE A 105 -1.65 -1.97 15.73
CA ILE A 105 -0.46 -2.81 15.94
C ILE A 105 0.23 -3.08 14.60
N ALA A 106 -0.55 -3.57 13.64
CA ALA A 106 -0.11 -3.93 12.30
C ALA A 106 -1.27 -3.75 11.30
N ALA A 107 -0.99 -3.83 10.00
CA ALA A 107 -1.99 -3.64 8.96
C ALA A 107 -3.02 -4.79 8.84
N ASP A 108 -2.81 -5.89 9.57
CA ASP A 108 -3.73 -7.02 9.72
C ASP A 108 -4.27 -7.18 11.14
N ASP A 109 -3.95 -6.24 12.05
CA ASP A 109 -4.44 -6.18 13.43
C ASP A 109 -4.90 -4.75 13.77
N MET A 110 -6.14 -4.48 13.38
CA MET A 110 -6.75 -3.14 13.41
C MET A 110 -7.96 -3.05 14.34
N GLY A 111 -8.24 -4.09 15.15
CA GLY A 111 -9.43 -4.12 16.01
C GLY A 111 -9.35 -3.14 17.19
N THR A 112 -8.14 -2.86 17.65
CA THR A 112 -7.86 -1.92 18.75
C THR A 112 -6.90 -0.83 18.27
N LEU A 113 -7.26 0.42 18.54
CA LEU A 113 -6.47 1.60 18.18
C LEU A 113 -6.00 2.34 19.44
N ASN A 114 -4.70 2.56 19.57
CA ASN A 114 -4.15 3.40 20.64
C ASN A 114 -4.21 4.87 20.26
N VAL A 115 -4.91 5.66 21.07
CA VAL A 115 -5.24 7.04 20.72
C VAL A 115 -4.09 7.96 21.15
N ASP A 116 -3.45 8.59 20.16
CA ASP A 116 -2.46 9.66 20.40
C ASP A 116 -3.19 11.00 20.60
N GLU A 117 -4.15 11.33 19.72
CA GLU A 117 -4.89 12.60 19.73
C GLU A 117 -6.40 12.35 19.54
N ILE A 118 -7.22 13.20 20.17
CA ILE A 118 -8.68 13.19 20.04
C ILE A 118 -9.20 14.61 20.24
N GLU A 119 -10.10 15.04 19.36
CA GLU A 119 -10.75 16.35 19.41
C GLU A 119 -12.19 16.26 18.89
N LEU A 120 -13.03 17.22 19.28
CA LEU A 120 -14.38 17.34 18.74
C LEU A 120 -14.30 17.62 17.24
N TYR A 121 -15.13 16.93 16.47
CA TYR A 121 -15.21 17.12 15.03
C TYR A 121 -16.61 17.60 14.67
N ASP A 122 -16.66 18.76 14.00
CA ASP A 122 -17.87 19.29 13.40
C ASP A 122 -17.85 19.00 11.87
N PRO A 123 -18.68 18.05 11.39
CA PRO A 123 -18.76 17.74 9.97
C PRO A 123 -19.21 18.93 9.11
N ALA A 124 -19.99 19.87 9.67
CA ALA A 124 -20.49 21.03 8.93
C ALA A 124 -19.41 22.13 8.75
N ALA A 125 -18.41 22.16 9.63
CA ALA A 125 -17.33 23.15 9.60
C ALA A 125 -16.16 22.76 8.69
N HIS A 126 -16.08 21.51 8.24
CA HIS A 126 -14.94 20.98 7.48
C HIS A 126 -15.37 20.29 6.18
N ASP A 127 -15.79 21.09 5.20
CA ASP A 127 -15.98 20.63 3.81
C ASP A 127 -14.69 20.86 2.99
N ILE A 128 -13.61 20.16 3.38
CA ILE A 128 -12.38 20.16 2.57
C ILE A 128 -12.50 19.02 1.56
N GLN A 129 -12.92 19.37 0.34
CA GLN A 129 -12.85 18.44 -0.79
C GLN A 129 -11.39 18.26 -1.20
N LEU A 130 -10.83 17.09 -0.85
CA LEU A 130 -9.48 16.73 -1.27
C LEU A 130 -9.47 16.36 -2.76
N PRO A 131 -8.36 16.61 -3.49
CA PRO A 131 -8.22 16.15 -4.86
C PRO A 131 -8.45 14.63 -4.97
N PRO A 132 -8.98 14.14 -6.11
CA PRO A 132 -9.23 12.72 -6.28
C PRO A 132 -7.92 11.92 -6.23
N ARG A 133 -8.05 10.60 -6.04
CA ARG A 133 -6.90 9.68 -6.07
C ARG A 133 -6.43 9.48 -7.51
N GLN A 134 -5.15 9.21 -7.70
CA GLN A 134 -4.61 8.92 -9.04
C GLN A 134 -5.24 7.66 -9.62
N ASP A 135 -5.74 7.76 -10.87
CA ASP A 135 -6.47 6.69 -11.56
C ASP A 135 -5.71 5.38 -11.71
N LYS A 136 -4.37 5.41 -11.62
CA LYS A 136 -3.51 4.22 -11.66
C LYS A 136 -3.66 3.30 -10.46
N ARG A 137 -4.37 3.72 -9.40
CA ARG A 137 -4.58 2.95 -8.18
C ARG A 137 -6.07 2.91 -7.83
N ARG A 138 -6.61 1.70 -7.67
CA ARG A 138 -7.95 1.47 -7.12
C ARG A 138 -7.86 0.44 -6.01
N VAL A 139 -8.72 0.61 -5.00
CA VAL A 139 -8.84 -0.35 -3.90
C VAL A 139 -9.55 -1.59 -4.44
N ALA A 140 -8.96 -2.76 -4.21
CA ALA A 140 -9.57 -4.02 -4.61
C ALA A 140 -10.90 -4.23 -3.86
N ARG A 141 -11.85 -4.93 -4.48
CA ARG A 141 -13.13 -5.26 -3.82
C ARG A 141 -13.45 -6.72 -4.01
N LEU A 142 -13.26 -7.51 -2.95
CA LEU A 142 -13.68 -8.91 -2.89
C LEU A 142 -15.22 -8.98 -2.91
N VAL A 143 -15.78 -9.49 -4.00
CA VAL A 143 -17.23 -9.62 -4.19
C VAL A 143 -17.73 -11.05 -3.97
N ALA A 144 -16.86 -12.05 -4.10
CA ALA A 144 -17.15 -13.43 -3.71
C ALA A 144 -15.92 -14.12 -3.13
N ASP A 145 -16.09 -14.85 -2.03
CA ASP A 145 -15.10 -15.76 -1.44
C ASP A 145 -15.73 -17.16 -1.31
N GLY A 146 -15.39 -18.04 -2.25
CA GLY A 146 -15.98 -19.37 -2.34
C GLY A 146 -14.94 -20.47 -2.50
N LYS A 147 -15.42 -21.72 -2.37
CA LYS A 147 -14.58 -22.92 -2.59
C LYS A 147 -14.15 -23.06 -4.05
N SER A 148 -14.95 -22.59 -4.99
CA SER A 148 -14.70 -22.66 -6.45
C SER A 148 -13.83 -21.51 -6.99
N GLY A 149 -13.42 -20.57 -6.13
CA GLY A 149 -12.68 -19.38 -6.51
C GLY A 149 -13.13 -18.14 -5.75
N MET A 150 -12.40 -17.06 -5.96
CA MET A 150 -12.65 -15.73 -5.42
C MET A 150 -12.88 -14.77 -6.58
N GLU A 151 -13.82 -13.83 -6.42
CA GLU A 151 -14.06 -12.78 -7.40
C GLU A 151 -13.68 -11.44 -6.80
N VAL A 152 -12.83 -10.70 -7.50
CA VAL A 152 -12.26 -9.43 -7.01
C VAL A 152 -12.36 -8.38 -8.10
N GLU A 153 -13.01 -7.27 -7.80
CA GLU A 153 -13.05 -6.10 -8.67
C GLU A 153 -11.84 -5.20 -8.46
N ASN A 154 -11.66 -4.28 -9.40
CA ASN A 154 -10.55 -3.32 -9.41
C ASN A 154 -9.19 -4.01 -9.47
N VAL A 155 -9.07 -5.09 -10.25
CA VAL A 155 -7.78 -5.66 -10.63
C VAL A 155 -7.31 -4.96 -11.90
N ARG A 156 -6.12 -4.34 -11.86
CA ARG A 156 -5.59 -3.62 -13.02
C ARG A 156 -5.09 -4.61 -14.07
N TRP A 157 -5.57 -4.47 -15.29
CA TRP A 157 -5.35 -5.43 -16.38
C TRP A 157 -4.68 -4.74 -17.57
N LEU A 158 -3.96 -5.51 -18.38
CA LEU A 158 -3.41 -5.05 -19.65
C LEU A 158 -4.11 -5.81 -20.80
N TYR A 159 -4.97 -5.10 -21.54
CA TYR A 159 -5.65 -5.66 -22.71
C TYR A 159 -4.94 -5.34 -24.03
N ASP A 160 -4.34 -4.17 -24.09
CA ASP A 160 -3.54 -3.73 -25.24
C ASP A 160 -2.17 -4.44 -25.24
N ALA A 161 -1.51 -4.51 -26.40
CA ALA A 161 -0.19 -5.16 -26.51
C ALA A 161 0.90 -4.46 -25.66
N GLU A 162 0.74 -3.16 -25.43
CA GLU A 162 1.62 -2.32 -24.63
C GLU A 162 0.78 -1.30 -23.84
N PRO A 163 1.18 -0.94 -22.61
CA PRO A 163 0.46 0.03 -21.80
C PRO A 163 0.69 1.46 -22.30
N ALA A 164 -0.36 2.27 -22.32
CA ALA A 164 -0.23 3.71 -22.45
C ALA A 164 0.07 4.36 -21.07
N GLU A 165 0.78 5.49 -21.08
CA GLU A 165 1.28 6.18 -19.87
C GLU A 165 0.17 6.50 -18.87
N ASP A 166 -0.92 7.11 -19.35
CA ASP A 166 -2.01 7.62 -18.52
C ASP A 166 -3.34 6.86 -18.66
N LYS A 167 -3.33 5.66 -19.25
CA LYS A 167 -4.53 4.82 -19.41
C LYS A 167 -4.36 3.52 -18.63
N PHE A 168 -5.36 3.16 -17.84
CA PHE A 168 -5.37 1.94 -17.03
C PHE A 168 -6.68 1.19 -17.21
N ASP A 169 -6.60 -0.09 -17.57
CA ASP A 169 -7.77 -0.95 -17.66
C ASP A 169 -7.99 -1.67 -16.33
N TRP A 170 -9.25 -1.90 -15.99
CA TRP A 170 -9.66 -2.48 -14.71
C TRP A 170 -10.69 -3.57 -14.95
N ALA A 171 -10.51 -4.71 -14.29
CA ALA A 171 -11.34 -5.88 -14.47
C ALA A 171 -11.89 -6.40 -13.14
N THR A 172 -12.99 -7.14 -13.26
CA THR A 172 -13.41 -8.12 -12.25
C THR A 172 -12.71 -9.43 -12.56
N ALA A 173 -11.79 -9.84 -11.70
CA ALA A 173 -11.01 -11.06 -11.84
C ALA A 173 -11.68 -12.21 -11.09
N LYS A 174 -11.73 -13.38 -11.75
CA LYS A 174 -12.00 -14.69 -11.16
C LYS A 174 -10.67 -15.38 -10.90
N ILE A 175 -10.44 -15.73 -9.64
CA ILE A 175 -9.16 -16.23 -9.16
C ILE A 175 -9.40 -17.58 -8.49
N ARG A 176 -8.64 -18.60 -8.89
CA ARG A 176 -8.75 -19.97 -8.37
C ARG A 176 -7.49 -20.32 -7.59
N PRO A 177 -7.46 -20.14 -6.25
CA PRO A 177 -6.25 -20.34 -5.47
C PRO A 177 -5.68 -21.77 -5.53
N GLU A 178 -6.51 -22.77 -5.83
CA GLU A 178 -6.07 -24.15 -6.04
C GLU A 178 -5.19 -24.34 -7.29
N LEU A 179 -5.26 -23.40 -8.24
CA LEU A 179 -4.48 -23.37 -9.48
C LEU A 179 -3.25 -22.46 -9.38
N VAL A 180 -2.93 -21.93 -8.20
CA VAL A 180 -1.68 -21.18 -8.02
C VAL A 180 -0.48 -22.15 -8.09
N LYS A 181 0.53 -21.77 -8.88
CA LYS A 181 1.78 -22.52 -9.09
C LYS A 181 2.80 -22.15 -8.02
N LYS A 182 3.20 -20.88 -8.04
CA LYS A 182 4.30 -20.32 -7.25
C LYS A 182 3.96 -18.90 -6.82
N VAL A 183 4.71 -18.42 -5.84
CA VAL A 183 4.75 -17.00 -5.48
C VAL A 183 6.20 -16.52 -5.49
N TYR A 184 6.40 -15.31 -5.99
CA TYR A 184 7.69 -14.66 -6.13
C TYR A 184 7.70 -13.36 -5.35
N PHE A 185 8.73 -13.16 -4.53
CA PHE A 185 9.05 -11.85 -3.99
C PHE A 185 9.83 -11.08 -5.06
N ILE A 186 9.34 -9.92 -5.46
CA ILE A 186 9.99 -9.08 -6.47
C ILE A 186 10.57 -7.85 -5.81
N LYS A 187 11.85 -7.59 -6.08
CA LYS A 187 12.50 -6.33 -5.77
C LYS A 187 12.53 -5.45 -7.02
N LYS A 188 12.07 -4.21 -6.92
CA LYS A 188 12.14 -3.18 -7.96
C LYS A 188 13.05 -2.05 -7.47
N PRO A 189 14.36 -2.08 -7.76
CA PRO A 189 15.28 -1.01 -7.35
C PRO A 189 14.85 0.34 -7.92
N PHE A 190 15.09 1.41 -7.17
CA PHE A 190 15.00 2.77 -7.71
C PHE A 190 16.18 3.63 -7.23
N PRO A 191 16.65 4.61 -8.01
CA PRO A 191 17.77 5.45 -7.60
C PRO A 191 17.49 6.24 -6.32
N PRO A 192 18.44 6.32 -5.36
CA PRO A 192 19.68 5.54 -5.30
C PRO A 192 19.43 4.08 -4.88
N GLU A 193 19.80 3.12 -5.72
CA GLU A 193 19.39 1.71 -5.59
C GLU A 193 19.92 1.01 -4.34
N TRP A 194 21.01 1.51 -3.76
CA TRP A 194 21.57 0.98 -2.51
C TRP A 194 20.67 1.28 -1.29
N LEU A 195 19.79 2.27 -1.42
CA LEU A 195 19.02 2.81 -0.31
C LEU A 195 17.58 2.35 -0.31
N ALA A 196 16.99 2.22 -1.49
CA ALA A 196 15.57 2.05 -1.60
C ALA A 196 15.19 1.22 -2.83
N ALA A 197 14.21 0.36 -2.61
CA ALA A 197 13.57 -0.42 -3.66
C ALA A 197 12.09 -0.52 -3.34
N HIS A 198 11.29 -0.87 -4.32
CA HIS A 198 9.92 -1.27 -4.08
C HIS A 198 9.85 -2.79 -4.00
N SER A 199 8.92 -3.32 -3.22
CA SER A 199 8.72 -4.76 -3.05
C SER A 199 7.28 -5.11 -3.37
N LEU A 200 7.08 -6.26 -4.00
CA LEU A 200 5.76 -6.81 -4.30
C LEU A 200 5.81 -8.34 -4.32
N PHE A 201 4.64 -8.98 -4.25
CA PHE A 201 4.49 -10.40 -4.59
C PHE A 201 3.89 -10.57 -5.97
N VAL A 202 4.30 -11.63 -6.66
CA VAL A 202 3.64 -12.11 -7.89
C VAL A 202 3.28 -13.57 -7.70
N PHE A 203 1.99 -13.89 -7.82
CA PHE A 203 1.47 -15.25 -7.81
C PHE A 203 1.30 -15.69 -9.26
N THR A 204 1.85 -16.84 -9.65
CA THR A 204 1.63 -17.40 -10.99
C THR A 204 0.64 -18.54 -10.96
N PHE A 205 -0.01 -18.78 -12.09
CA PHE A 205 -1.17 -19.68 -12.19
C PHE A 205 -0.99 -20.73 -13.28
N GLU A 206 -1.62 -21.89 -13.06
CA GLU A 206 -1.97 -22.81 -14.14
C GLU A 206 -3.10 -22.20 -14.98
N ASP A 207 -3.33 -22.73 -16.18
CA ASP A 207 -4.37 -22.25 -17.10
C ASP A 207 -5.75 -22.11 -16.43
N GLY A 208 -6.37 -20.96 -16.66
CA GLY A 208 -7.62 -20.53 -16.06
C GLY A 208 -7.55 -20.24 -14.55
N GLY A 209 -6.38 -20.21 -13.92
CA GLY A 209 -6.25 -19.84 -12.51
C GLY A 209 -6.56 -18.36 -12.24
N LEU A 210 -6.39 -17.52 -13.25
CA LEU A 210 -6.68 -16.08 -13.22
C LEU A 210 -7.30 -15.65 -14.54
N THR A 211 -8.59 -15.28 -14.51
CA THR A 211 -9.31 -14.78 -15.68
C THR A 211 -10.09 -13.52 -15.35
N ASP A 212 -10.37 -12.67 -16.33
CA ASP A 212 -11.37 -11.60 -16.18
C ASP A 212 -12.80 -12.14 -16.38
N ALA A 213 -13.79 -11.24 -16.28
CA ALA A 213 -15.20 -11.55 -16.53
C ALA A 213 -15.51 -11.97 -17.97
N ASN A 214 -14.65 -11.62 -18.93
CA ASN A 214 -14.80 -11.93 -20.36
C ASN A 214 -14.05 -13.21 -20.77
N GLY A 215 -13.33 -13.84 -19.84
CA GLY A 215 -12.55 -15.06 -20.10
C GLY A 215 -11.10 -14.80 -20.57
N SER A 216 -10.65 -13.55 -20.60
CA SER A 216 -9.24 -13.22 -20.83
C SER A 216 -8.40 -13.78 -19.69
N GLN A 217 -7.30 -14.47 -20.01
CA GLN A 217 -6.43 -15.09 -19.00
C GLN A 217 -5.19 -14.24 -18.75
N ALA A 218 -4.66 -14.30 -17.53
CA ALA A 218 -3.36 -13.73 -17.18
C ALA A 218 -2.51 -14.78 -16.47
N SER A 219 -1.21 -14.75 -16.72
CA SER A 219 -0.24 -15.72 -16.19
C SER A 219 0.04 -15.51 -14.69
N GLY A 220 -0.17 -14.29 -14.20
CA GLY A 220 0.17 -13.93 -12.84
C GLY A 220 -0.59 -12.74 -12.29
N LEU A 221 -0.71 -12.70 -10.97
CA LEU A 221 -1.29 -11.62 -10.19
C LEU A 221 -0.20 -11.00 -9.30
N ALA A 222 0.07 -9.73 -9.51
CA ALA A 222 0.91 -8.92 -8.65
C ALA A 222 0.08 -8.28 -7.53
N LEU A 223 0.51 -8.49 -6.28
CA LEU A 223 0.09 -7.71 -5.12
C LEU A 223 1.19 -6.70 -4.79
N THR A 224 0.85 -5.42 -4.83
CA THR A 224 1.75 -4.35 -4.43
C THR A 224 1.09 -3.41 -3.43
N ILE A 225 1.86 -2.98 -2.43
CA ILE A 225 1.39 -2.06 -1.40
C ILE A 225 2.03 -0.71 -1.64
N GLU A 226 1.24 0.30 -1.97
CA GLU A 226 1.72 1.60 -2.44
C GLU A 226 1.16 2.76 -1.61
N ALA A 227 1.87 3.88 -1.65
CA ALA A 227 1.31 5.16 -1.27
C ALA A 227 0.11 5.50 -2.19
N PHE A 228 -1.05 5.74 -1.60
CA PHE A 228 -2.28 6.05 -2.31
C PHE A 228 -2.35 7.54 -2.59
N LEU A 229 -1.64 7.98 -3.64
CA LEU A 229 -1.49 9.39 -3.97
C LEU A 229 -2.77 10.01 -4.53
N ARG A 230 -2.97 11.31 -4.26
CA ARG A 230 -3.94 12.17 -4.93
C ARG A 230 -3.37 12.77 -6.21
N GLU A 231 -4.23 13.30 -7.07
CA GLU A 231 -3.81 14.09 -8.22
C GLU A 231 -2.92 15.26 -7.77
N GLY A 232 -1.82 15.48 -8.50
CA GLY A 232 -0.79 16.46 -8.14
C GLY A 232 0.19 16.02 -7.05
N GLU A 233 -0.04 14.90 -6.35
CA GLU A 233 0.90 14.37 -5.37
C GLU A 233 1.97 13.49 -6.04
N VAL A 234 3.23 13.72 -5.68
CA VAL A 234 4.37 12.87 -6.04
C VAL A 234 4.91 12.28 -4.75
N TYR A 235 5.20 10.97 -4.77
CA TYR A 235 5.75 10.32 -3.59
C TYR A 235 7.21 10.74 -3.38
N ASP A 236 7.55 11.04 -2.13
CA ASP A 236 8.92 11.19 -1.68
C ASP A 236 9.09 10.56 -0.29
N LEU A 237 10.28 10.00 -0.02
CA LEU A 237 10.54 9.25 1.22
C LEU A 237 10.39 10.12 2.48
N LYS A 238 10.76 11.40 2.43
CA LYS A 238 10.74 12.28 3.62
C LYS A 238 9.31 12.64 4.01
N THR A 239 8.47 12.93 3.03
CA THR A 239 7.04 13.15 3.24
C THR A 239 6.34 11.85 3.61
N GLY A 240 6.83 10.71 3.12
CA GLY A 240 6.38 9.38 3.55
C GLY A 240 6.69 9.03 5.01
N LEU A 241 7.52 9.80 5.72
CA LEU A 241 7.69 9.69 7.18
C LEU A 241 6.59 10.42 7.97
N LYS A 242 5.66 11.10 7.28
CA LYS A 242 4.54 11.85 7.87
C LYS A 242 3.22 11.21 7.45
N ASP A 243 2.15 11.58 8.16
CA ASP A 243 0.77 11.17 7.86
C ASP A 243 0.23 11.93 6.62
N ARG A 244 0.89 11.80 5.46
CA ARG A 244 0.54 12.54 4.23
C ARG A 244 -0.15 11.69 3.18
N PHE A 245 0.39 10.50 2.92
CA PHE A 245 -0.09 9.62 1.86
C PHE A 245 -0.95 8.52 2.47
N GLY A 246 -2.10 8.26 1.85
CA GLY A 246 -2.87 7.05 2.17
C GLY A 246 -2.09 5.81 1.76
N ILE A 247 -2.63 4.63 2.03
CA ILE A 247 -2.07 3.35 1.60
C ILE A 247 -3.09 2.56 0.77
N VAL A 248 -2.62 1.86 -0.25
CA VAL A 248 -3.44 0.96 -1.06
C VAL A 248 -2.72 -0.35 -1.29
N TRP A 249 -3.46 -1.45 -1.16
CA TRP A 249 -3.01 -2.78 -1.55
C TRP A 249 -3.60 -3.06 -2.93
N LEU A 250 -2.81 -2.73 -3.95
CA LEU A 250 -3.19 -2.79 -5.34
C LEU A 250 -2.99 -4.21 -5.89
N LEU A 251 -3.99 -4.68 -6.63
CA LEU A 251 -3.92 -5.89 -7.43
C LEU A 251 -3.81 -5.54 -8.91
N THR A 252 -2.91 -6.21 -9.61
CA THR A 252 -2.65 -5.99 -11.03
C THR A 252 -2.14 -7.27 -11.68
N THR A 253 -2.40 -7.49 -12.97
CA THR A 253 -1.81 -8.63 -13.67
C THR A 253 -0.30 -8.46 -13.82
N TRP A 254 0.42 -9.57 -13.94
CA TRP A 254 1.86 -9.57 -14.19
C TRP A 254 2.19 -8.82 -15.47
N GLU A 255 1.38 -9.03 -16.51
CA GLU A 255 1.50 -8.42 -17.83
C GLU A 255 1.44 -6.89 -17.75
N ASP A 256 0.50 -6.33 -16.99
CA ASP A 256 0.42 -4.88 -16.77
C ASP A 256 1.63 -4.37 -15.98
N TYR A 257 1.92 -5.00 -14.83
CA TYR A 257 2.95 -4.48 -13.92
C TYR A 257 4.36 -4.56 -14.52
N ALA A 258 4.69 -5.67 -15.18
CA ALA A 258 5.98 -5.88 -15.83
C ALA A 258 6.15 -4.94 -17.04
N ALA A 259 5.13 -4.83 -17.90
CA ALA A 259 5.18 -3.96 -19.07
C ALA A 259 5.32 -2.49 -18.67
N ARG A 260 4.53 -2.01 -17.70
CA ARG A 260 4.66 -0.61 -17.23
C ARG A 260 6.01 -0.34 -16.59
N THR A 261 6.50 -1.27 -15.78
CA THR A 261 7.81 -1.11 -15.13
C THR A 261 8.94 -1.04 -16.17
N ALA A 262 8.92 -1.90 -17.18
CA ALA A 262 9.96 -1.95 -18.20
C ALA A 262 9.85 -0.78 -19.20
N LEU A 263 8.65 -0.52 -19.71
CA LEU A 263 8.43 0.39 -20.83
C LEU A 263 8.20 1.84 -20.42
N ILE A 264 7.51 2.09 -19.30
CA ILE A 264 7.17 3.45 -18.85
C ILE A 264 8.18 3.91 -17.81
N ASP A 265 8.32 3.14 -16.72
CA ASP A 265 9.21 3.53 -15.62
C ASP A 265 10.70 3.39 -15.98
N LYS A 266 11.01 2.70 -17.09
CA LYS A 266 12.38 2.35 -17.53
C LYS A 266 13.19 1.70 -16.41
N ALA A 267 12.53 0.87 -15.62
CA ALA A 267 13.09 0.20 -14.45
C ALA A 267 13.10 -1.33 -14.64
N ARG A 268 13.73 -2.01 -13.69
CA ARG A 268 13.89 -3.47 -13.73
C ARG A 268 13.28 -4.15 -12.51
N LEU A 269 12.90 -5.41 -12.69
CA LEU A 269 12.34 -6.27 -11.65
C LEU A 269 13.28 -7.43 -11.38
N ILE A 270 13.44 -7.78 -10.11
CA ILE A 270 14.37 -8.82 -9.66
C ILE A 270 13.58 -9.85 -8.83
N PRO A 271 13.15 -10.96 -9.44
CA PRO A 271 12.42 -12.04 -8.77
C PRO A 271 13.27 -12.95 -7.88
N TYR A 272 12.65 -13.37 -6.77
CA TYR A 272 13.10 -14.43 -5.88
C TYR A 272 11.93 -15.37 -5.60
N GLU A 273 12.09 -16.67 -5.87
CA GLU A 273 11.02 -17.66 -5.58
C GLU A 273 10.79 -17.77 -4.06
N VAL A 274 9.54 -17.69 -3.62
CA VAL A 274 9.17 -17.96 -2.22
C VAL A 274 9.06 -19.47 -2.01
N LYS A 275 9.76 -20.00 -1.00
CA LYS A 275 9.84 -21.43 -0.70
C LYS A 275 8.69 -21.92 0.15
N PHE A 276 7.47 -21.74 -0.35
CA PHE A 276 6.24 -22.21 0.28
C PHE A 276 5.76 -23.51 -0.34
N SER A 277 5.09 -24.34 0.46
CA SER A 277 4.31 -25.45 -0.08
C SER A 277 3.15 -24.94 -0.93
N ARG A 278 2.58 -25.79 -1.78
CA ARG A 278 1.38 -25.45 -2.57
C ARG A 278 0.22 -24.97 -1.69
N ALA A 279 0.00 -25.63 -0.55
CA ALA A 279 -1.04 -25.25 0.41
C ALA A 279 -0.80 -23.85 1.00
N GLN A 280 0.44 -23.55 1.41
CA GLN A 280 0.80 -22.21 1.91
C GLN A 280 0.69 -21.13 0.83
N THR A 281 1.05 -21.45 -0.41
CA THR A 281 0.94 -20.52 -1.54
C THR A 281 -0.52 -20.19 -1.83
N ALA A 282 -1.40 -21.20 -1.87
CA ALA A 282 -2.84 -21.01 -2.05
C ALA A 282 -3.46 -20.20 -0.92
N GLU A 283 -3.11 -20.49 0.34
CA GLU A 283 -3.61 -19.72 1.48
C GLU A 283 -3.09 -18.28 1.48
N MET A 284 -1.82 -18.07 1.11
CA MET A 284 -1.23 -16.74 1.04
C MET A 284 -1.92 -15.89 -0.02
N LEU A 285 -2.30 -16.49 -1.16
CA LEU A 285 -3.09 -15.82 -2.17
C LEU A 285 -4.48 -15.45 -1.63
N ARG A 286 -5.17 -16.33 -0.89
CA ARG A 286 -6.47 -16.00 -0.28
C ARG A 286 -6.35 -14.81 0.68
N GLU A 287 -5.34 -14.84 1.55
CA GLU A 287 -5.08 -13.75 2.49
C GLU A 287 -4.69 -12.45 1.78
N ALA A 288 -3.93 -12.52 0.68
CA ALA A 288 -3.61 -11.36 -0.15
C ALA A 288 -4.88 -10.70 -0.70
N LEU A 289 -5.81 -11.48 -1.24
CA LEU A 289 -7.06 -10.97 -1.79
C LEU A 289 -7.96 -10.36 -0.71
N ARG A 290 -8.08 -11.01 0.45
CA ARG A 290 -8.83 -10.49 1.61
C ARG A 290 -8.26 -9.17 2.11
N LEU A 291 -6.94 -9.13 2.36
CA LEU A 291 -6.28 -7.93 2.90
C LEU A 291 -6.22 -6.79 1.88
N SER A 292 -6.20 -7.09 0.58
CA SER A 292 -6.28 -6.07 -0.47
C SER A 292 -7.64 -5.36 -0.53
N SER A 293 -8.68 -6.03 -0.03
CA SER A 293 -10.06 -5.53 -0.04
C SER A 293 -10.49 -4.88 1.28
N VAL A 294 -9.59 -4.78 2.25
CA VAL A 294 -9.85 -4.09 3.52
C VAL A 294 -10.05 -2.60 3.24
N ASN A 295 -11.08 -2.01 3.85
CA ASN A 295 -11.23 -0.56 3.88
C ASN A 295 -10.16 0.09 4.77
N ARG A 296 -9.18 0.72 4.11
CA ARG A 296 -8.02 1.40 4.72
C ARG A 296 -8.18 2.92 4.75
N ASP A 297 -9.40 3.44 4.59
CA ASP A 297 -9.62 4.87 4.69
C ASP A 297 -9.20 5.38 6.08
N GLY A 298 -8.41 6.45 6.08
CA GLY A 298 -7.75 7.01 7.25
C GLY A 298 -6.41 6.38 7.60
N GLU A 299 -6.01 5.26 6.99
CA GLU A 299 -4.70 4.62 7.18
C GLU A 299 -3.62 5.33 6.36
N PHE A 300 -2.46 5.57 6.97
CA PHE A 300 -1.33 6.23 6.31
C PHE A 300 -0.22 5.26 5.95
N TYR A 301 0.31 5.42 4.73
CA TYR A 301 1.58 4.83 4.32
C TYR A 301 2.70 5.50 5.11
N HIS A 302 3.59 4.70 5.68
CA HIS A 302 4.77 5.19 6.38
C HIS A 302 6.01 4.47 5.88
N THR A 303 7.00 5.23 5.41
CA THR A 303 8.21 4.71 4.73
C THR A 303 8.94 3.63 5.53
N VAL A 304 8.85 3.64 6.87
CA VAL A 304 9.54 2.67 7.73
C VAL A 304 8.60 1.63 8.33
N THR A 305 7.41 2.02 8.78
CA THR A 305 6.59 1.18 9.68
C THR A 305 5.32 0.64 9.03
N ASN A 306 4.85 1.26 7.94
CA ASN A 306 3.71 0.81 7.17
C ASN A 306 3.98 0.99 5.66
N ASN A 307 4.89 0.18 5.13
CA ASN A 307 5.38 0.31 3.77
C ASN A 307 5.12 -0.97 2.94
N CYS A 308 5.63 -0.99 1.71
CA CYS A 308 5.49 -2.13 0.82
C CYS A 308 6.05 -3.43 1.43
N THR A 309 7.29 -3.41 1.89
CA THR A 309 7.98 -4.59 2.38
C THR A 309 7.37 -5.17 3.66
N ASN A 310 7.03 -4.33 4.63
CA ASN A 310 6.50 -4.79 5.92
C ASN A 310 5.18 -5.54 5.75
N ASN A 311 4.30 -4.99 4.92
CA ASN A 311 2.99 -5.55 4.66
C ASN A 311 3.07 -6.90 3.94
N LEU A 312 4.07 -7.08 3.07
CA LEU A 312 4.36 -8.39 2.47
C LEU A 312 4.83 -9.41 3.52
N LEU A 313 5.67 -9.01 4.48
CA LEU A 313 6.11 -9.94 5.53
C LEU A 313 5.00 -10.25 6.55
N ILE A 314 4.13 -9.28 6.84
CA ILE A 314 2.89 -9.50 7.60
C ILE A 314 2.04 -10.55 6.89
N LEU A 315 1.82 -10.41 5.58
CA LEU A 315 1.10 -11.40 4.78
C LEU A 315 1.76 -12.80 4.84
N MET A 316 3.09 -12.89 4.71
CA MET A 316 3.81 -14.16 4.86
C MET A 316 3.57 -14.81 6.23
N ASN A 317 3.58 -14.01 7.31
CA ASN A 317 3.40 -14.52 8.67
C ASN A 317 2.04 -15.19 8.92
N ARG A 318 1.03 -14.89 8.11
CA ARG A 318 -0.31 -15.49 8.20
C ARG A 318 -0.32 -16.96 7.81
N VAL A 319 0.60 -17.38 6.95
CA VAL A 319 0.71 -18.77 6.46
C VAL A 319 1.96 -19.51 6.97
N LEU A 320 2.83 -18.81 7.69
CA LEU A 320 4.00 -19.41 8.31
C LEU A 320 3.64 -20.06 9.66
N PRO A 321 4.19 -21.26 9.94
CA PRO A 321 4.18 -21.80 11.30
C PRO A 321 4.78 -20.80 12.28
N GLU A 322 4.27 -20.75 13.51
CA GLU A 322 4.67 -19.75 14.52
C GLU A 322 6.19 -19.62 14.69
N LYS A 323 6.91 -20.76 14.72
CA LYS A 323 8.39 -20.80 14.87
C LYS A 323 9.15 -20.18 13.68
N GLN A 324 8.52 -20.12 12.51
CA GLN A 324 9.12 -19.58 11.29
C GLN A 324 8.70 -18.13 11.02
N ARG A 325 7.69 -17.62 11.75
CA ARG A 325 7.22 -16.24 11.59
C ARG A 325 8.36 -15.24 11.74
N ILE A 326 8.36 -14.28 10.84
CA ILE A 326 9.29 -13.18 10.76
C ILE A 326 8.95 -12.19 11.89
N ARG A 327 9.95 -11.88 12.69
CA ARG A 327 9.82 -10.84 13.72
C ARG A 327 9.99 -9.48 13.05
N MET A 328 8.90 -8.71 13.01
CA MET A 328 8.90 -7.34 12.51
C MET A 328 9.66 -6.36 13.44
N TRP A 329 10.00 -6.81 14.65
CA TRP A 329 10.63 -6.02 15.70
C TRP A 329 11.89 -6.74 16.22
N THR A 330 13.02 -6.04 16.34
CA THR A 330 14.26 -6.59 16.94
C THR A 330 14.16 -6.61 18.47
N ILE A 331 13.61 -5.55 19.04
CA ILE A 331 13.05 -5.52 20.39
C ILE A 331 11.54 -5.43 20.20
N PRO A 332 10.75 -6.42 20.64
CA PRO A 332 9.31 -6.40 20.47
C PRO A 332 8.76 -5.02 20.81
N TYR A 333 8.10 -4.39 19.83
CA TYR A 333 7.32 -3.17 20.05
C TYR A 333 8.14 -1.91 20.43
N LEU A 334 9.44 -1.89 20.15
CA LEU A 334 10.32 -0.74 20.41
C LEU A 334 11.20 -0.38 19.23
N VAL A 335 11.89 -1.37 18.64
CA VAL A 335 12.79 -1.15 17.50
C VAL A 335 12.32 -1.96 16.31
N TYR A 336 11.88 -1.26 15.28
CA TYR A 336 11.43 -1.87 14.05
C TYR A 336 12.62 -2.53 13.34
N ASN A 337 12.48 -3.79 12.93
CA ASN A 337 13.61 -4.57 12.46
C ASN A 337 14.04 -4.13 11.05
N VAL A 338 15.02 -3.24 10.93
CA VAL A 338 15.50 -2.70 9.63
C VAL A 338 15.76 -3.79 8.57
N ARG A 339 16.19 -5.00 8.99
CA ARG A 339 16.42 -6.13 8.08
C ARG A 339 15.14 -6.75 7.51
N ALA A 340 14.00 -6.54 8.17
CA ALA A 340 12.66 -6.99 7.77
C ALA A 340 11.85 -5.88 7.08
N THR A 341 12.43 -4.69 6.88
CA THR A 341 11.65 -3.49 6.56
C THR A 341 12.27 -2.64 5.47
N MET A 342 13.58 -2.82 5.24
CA MET A 342 14.29 -2.25 4.10
C MET A 342 14.25 -3.20 2.90
N PRO A 343 13.61 -2.81 1.79
CA PRO A 343 13.49 -3.56 0.55
C PRO A 343 14.79 -4.19 0.03
N VAL A 344 15.92 -3.49 0.20
CA VAL A 344 17.24 -3.92 -0.27
C VAL A 344 17.80 -5.08 0.58
N VAL A 345 17.46 -5.13 1.88
CA VAL A 345 18.00 -6.09 2.85
C VAL A 345 17.12 -7.33 2.99
N VAL A 346 15.81 -7.17 2.81
CA VAL A 346 14.83 -8.24 3.04
C VAL A 346 15.08 -9.52 2.24
N PRO A 347 15.46 -9.49 0.95
CA PRO A 347 15.74 -10.71 0.20
C PRO A 347 16.79 -11.59 0.88
N GLY A 348 17.93 -11.02 1.27
CA GLY A 348 19.01 -11.76 1.95
C GLY A 348 18.60 -12.28 3.33
N TYR A 349 17.81 -11.49 4.08
CA TYR A 349 17.27 -11.93 5.37
C TYR A 349 16.33 -13.14 5.23
N LEU A 350 15.44 -13.12 4.25
CA LEU A 350 14.51 -14.22 4.00
C LEU A 350 15.20 -15.46 3.42
N GLN A 351 16.23 -15.29 2.59
CA GLN A 351 17.10 -16.37 2.13
C GLN A 351 17.80 -17.06 3.31
N GLY A 352 18.35 -16.29 4.26
CA GLY A 352 18.95 -16.84 5.48
C GLY A 352 17.97 -17.61 6.37
N LYS A 353 16.66 -17.36 6.22
CA LYS A 353 15.58 -18.11 6.88
C LYS A 353 15.08 -19.31 6.05
N GLY A 354 15.61 -19.53 4.85
CA GLY A 354 15.14 -20.56 3.92
C GLY A 354 13.76 -20.26 3.30
N LEU A 355 13.29 -19.01 3.37
CA LEU A 355 11.97 -18.61 2.88
C LEU A 355 12.00 -18.10 1.42
N LEU A 356 13.17 -17.69 0.93
CA LEU A 356 13.38 -17.31 -0.48
C LEU A 356 14.49 -18.17 -1.10
N GLY A 357 14.35 -18.45 -2.40
CA GLY A 357 15.40 -19.01 -3.25
C GLY A 357 16.43 -17.96 -3.69
N PRO A 358 17.38 -18.35 -4.57
CA PRO A 358 18.30 -17.41 -5.19
C PRO A 358 17.56 -16.42 -6.10
N GLU A 359 18.25 -15.35 -6.49
CA GLU A 359 17.80 -14.44 -7.54
C GLU A 359 17.65 -15.18 -8.88
N LEU A 360 16.53 -15.01 -9.58
CA LEU A 360 16.22 -15.78 -10.80
C LEU A 360 16.62 -15.07 -12.11
N GLY A 361 17.21 -13.88 -12.02
CA GLY A 361 17.54 -13.02 -13.16
C GLY A 361 16.84 -11.68 -13.07
N THR A 362 17.09 -10.82 -14.07
CA THR A 362 16.45 -9.51 -14.18
C THR A 362 15.36 -9.53 -15.24
N ILE A 363 14.25 -8.85 -14.96
CA ILE A 363 13.19 -8.57 -15.91
C ILE A 363 13.22 -7.10 -16.28
N ASP A 364 13.31 -6.81 -17.58
CA ASP A 364 13.46 -5.48 -18.16
C ASP A 364 12.80 -5.42 -19.55
N THR A 365 13.12 -4.37 -20.33
CA THR A 365 12.58 -4.15 -21.68
C THR A 365 12.79 -5.31 -22.66
N SER A 366 13.79 -6.17 -22.44
CA SER A 366 14.11 -7.28 -23.33
C SER A 366 13.25 -8.53 -23.11
N ASN A 367 12.65 -8.69 -21.93
CA ASN A 367 12.01 -9.95 -21.52
C ASN A 367 10.72 -9.79 -20.69
N TYR A 368 10.19 -8.58 -20.49
CA TYR A 368 8.98 -8.34 -19.69
C TYR A 368 7.73 -9.09 -20.15
N LYS A 369 7.68 -9.54 -21.42
CA LYS A 369 6.56 -10.33 -21.97
C LYS A 369 6.62 -11.81 -21.58
N LEU A 370 7.74 -12.28 -21.04
CA LEU A 370 7.87 -13.67 -20.64
C LEU A 370 7.07 -13.91 -19.34
N PRO A 371 6.34 -15.03 -19.24
CA PRO A 371 5.78 -15.47 -17.97
C PRO A 371 6.87 -15.65 -16.91
N LEU A 372 6.48 -15.46 -15.66
CA LEU A 372 7.37 -15.61 -14.51
C LEU A 372 7.30 -17.05 -13.97
N ASP A 373 7.86 -18.04 -14.66
CA ASP A 373 7.87 -19.44 -14.18
C ASP A 373 9.15 -20.26 -14.39
#